data_AF-A0AAW1Q853-F1
#
_entry.id   AF-A0AAW1Q853-F1
#
_cell.length_a   1.000
_cell.length_b   1.000
_cell.length_c   1.000
_cell.angle_alpha   90.00
_cell.angle_beta   90.00
_cell.angle_gamma   90.00
#
_symmetry.space_group_name_H-M   'P 1'
#
loop_
_entity.id
_entity.type
_entity.pdbx_description
1 polymer ?
#
loop_
_entity_poly.entity_id
_entity_poly.type
_entity_poly.pdbx_seq_one_letter_code
_entity_poly.pdbx_strand_id
1 'polypeptide(L)'
;MHTERCQREAAAFRKALSCGLPAVDWTRYHLQLLFVDRTDTVRARIAVGLFDKLAEWNGYGRALYATPCGVDPSSSSGSDGISTTVALMRRAETLGLSPKLFAKAKDSFVREDLDRFDLLIAVDTSVRDDILASAGPAAEDCAYYAPRVALLTDFAAYCGDDILRTGGTAVLDPDFGGMTPLLADAARQVRDIHSPLLSEGDKEWAPMINTMVVSCAGLVQYLIDAYPPDLQHYDPV
;
A
#
# COMPACT_ATOMS: atom_id res chain seq x y z
N MET A 1 15.65 28.44 1.55
CA MET A 1 16.09 27.05 1.81
C MET A 1 15.71 26.51 3.19
N HIS A 2 16.31 26.92 4.32
CA HIS A 2 16.00 26.27 5.62
C HIS A 2 14.55 26.53 6.11
N THR A 3 14.03 27.73 5.89
CA THR A 3 12.66 28.14 6.29
C THR A 3 11.57 27.47 5.45
N GLU A 4 11.79 27.32 4.14
CA GLU A 4 10.84 26.64 3.23
C GLU A 4 10.76 25.13 3.52
N ARG A 5 11.87 24.53 3.96
CA ARG A 5 11.95 23.11 4.33
C ARG A 5 11.13 22.80 5.58
N CYS A 6 11.32 23.59 6.64
CA CYS A 6 10.56 23.45 7.89
C CYS A 6 9.05 23.72 7.70
N GLN A 7 8.68 24.63 6.79
CA GLN A 7 7.28 24.86 6.42
C GLN A 7 6.64 23.67 5.69
N ARG A 8 7.38 22.99 4.82
CA ARG A 8 6.92 21.78 4.14
C ARG A 8 6.70 20.62 5.12
N GLU A 9 7.62 20.41 6.06
CA GLU A 9 7.49 19.39 7.11
C GLU A 9 6.25 19.61 7.98
N ALA A 10 6.06 20.84 8.46
CA ALA A 10 4.87 21.18 9.24
C ALA A 10 3.58 21.00 8.41
N ALA A 11 3.61 21.24 7.10
CA ALA A 11 2.47 21.00 6.22
C ALA A 11 2.19 19.50 6.02
N ALA A 12 3.21 18.68 5.75
CA ALA A 12 3.10 17.23 5.63
C ALA A 12 2.57 16.59 6.92
N PHE A 13 3.16 16.94 8.07
CA PHE A 13 2.72 16.45 9.36
C PHE A 13 1.26 16.82 9.66
N ARG A 14 0.86 18.08 9.41
CA ARG A 14 -0.53 18.53 9.56
C ARG A 14 -1.48 17.77 8.62
N LYS A 15 -1.05 17.51 7.39
CA LYS A 15 -1.84 16.74 6.41
C LYS A 15 -2.03 15.31 6.88
N ALA A 16 -0.98 14.63 7.32
CA ALA A 16 -1.05 13.26 7.84
C ALA A 16 -1.99 13.18 9.05
N LEU A 17 -1.87 14.12 9.99
CA LEU A 17 -2.78 14.24 11.13
C LEU A 17 -4.23 14.49 10.71
N SER A 18 -4.47 15.36 9.72
CA SER A 18 -5.83 15.63 9.23
C SER A 18 -6.47 14.42 8.55
N CYS A 19 -5.65 13.55 7.96
CA CYS A 19 -6.08 12.29 7.35
C CYS A 19 -6.16 11.14 8.37
N GLY A 20 -5.78 11.36 9.64
CA GLY A 20 -5.76 10.31 10.67
C GLY A 20 -4.76 9.18 10.38
N LEU A 21 -3.69 9.48 9.63
CA LEU A 21 -2.71 8.47 9.23
C LEU A 21 -1.80 8.08 10.40
N PRO A 22 -1.27 6.83 10.38
CA PRO A 22 -0.34 6.33 11.38
C PRO A 22 0.91 7.22 11.51
N ALA A 23 1.67 7.06 12.58
CA ALA A 23 3.02 7.59 12.66
C ALA A 23 4.01 6.48 12.29
N VAL A 24 4.97 6.78 11.42
CA VAL A 24 6.02 5.84 11.02
C VAL A 24 7.37 6.27 11.56
N ASP A 25 8.20 5.29 11.96
CA ASP A 25 9.51 5.54 12.52
C ASP A 25 10.62 5.21 11.52
N TRP A 26 11.26 6.26 11.01
CA TRP A 26 12.36 6.18 10.06
C TRP A 26 13.75 6.06 10.69
N THR A 27 13.86 5.91 12.02
CA THR A 27 15.16 5.79 12.71
C THR A 27 16.06 4.67 12.17
N ARG A 28 15.47 3.65 11.55
CA ARG A 28 16.19 2.52 10.92
C ARG A 28 16.63 2.77 9.47
N TYR A 29 16.39 3.96 8.92
CA TYR A 29 16.63 4.33 7.50
C TYR A 29 15.87 3.48 6.46
N HIS A 30 15.01 2.56 6.92
CA HIS A 30 14.14 1.77 6.08
C HIS A 30 12.84 1.47 6.84
N LEU A 31 11.79 1.16 6.10
CA LEU A 31 10.49 0.74 6.61
C LEU A 31 10.10 -0.62 6.04
N GLN A 32 9.62 -1.50 6.91
CA GLN A 32 9.04 -2.79 6.57
C GLN A 32 7.52 -2.65 6.60
N LEU A 33 6.88 -2.90 5.46
CA LEU A 33 5.45 -2.75 5.25
C LEU A 33 4.82 -4.11 4.95
N LEU A 34 3.72 -4.44 5.63
CA LEU A 34 2.98 -5.67 5.38
C LEU A 34 1.62 -5.37 4.75
N PHE A 35 1.42 -5.79 3.52
CA PHE A 35 0.14 -5.70 2.83
C PHE A 35 -0.66 -6.98 3.04
N VAL A 36 -1.83 -6.85 3.63
CA VAL A 36 -2.63 -8.01 4.07
C VAL A 36 -3.92 -8.07 3.26
N ASP A 37 -4.16 -9.24 2.67
CA ASP A 37 -5.40 -9.63 2.00
C ASP A 37 -6.08 -10.77 2.78
N ARG A 38 -7.25 -11.23 2.31
CA ARG A 38 -7.89 -12.43 2.84
C ARG A 38 -7.04 -13.67 2.54
N THR A 39 -6.65 -13.86 1.29
CA THR A 39 -6.09 -15.14 0.80
C THR A 39 -4.64 -15.07 0.30
N ASP A 40 -4.01 -13.90 0.27
CA ASP A 40 -2.71 -13.67 -0.40
C ASP A 40 -2.66 -14.18 -1.86
N THR A 41 -3.67 -13.87 -2.65
CA THR A 41 -3.74 -14.32 -4.06
C THR A 41 -3.69 -13.17 -5.05
N VAL A 42 -4.43 -12.09 -4.78
CA VAL A 42 -4.66 -11.03 -5.77
C VAL A 42 -4.36 -9.66 -5.16
N ARG A 43 -5.14 -9.21 -4.17
CA ARG A 43 -5.17 -7.79 -3.82
C ARG A 43 -3.88 -7.30 -3.18
N ALA A 44 -3.38 -8.00 -2.17
CA ALA A 44 -2.11 -7.65 -1.52
C ALA A 44 -0.94 -7.72 -2.50
N ARG A 45 -0.89 -8.72 -3.37
CA ARG A 45 0.21 -8.90 -4.35
C ARG A 45 0.23 -7.81 -5.41
N ILE A 46 -0.94 -7.41 -5.90
CA ILE A 46 -1.06 -6.25 -6.79
C ILE A 46 -0.64 -4.99 -6.05
N ALA A 47 -1.14 -4.76 -4.83
CA ALA A 47 -0.81 -3.58 -4.04
C ALA A 47 0.70 -3.46 -3.80
N VAL A 48 1.37 -4.56 -3.43
CA VAL A 48 2.84 -4.62 -3.29
C VAL A 48 3.53 -4.29 -4.61
N GLY A 49 3.12 -4.90 -5.72
CA GLY A 49 3.74 -4.62 -7.02
C GLY A 49 3.60 -3.15 -7.45
N LEU A 50 2.40 -2.56 -7.26
CA LEU A 50 2.16 -1.15 -7.55
C LEU A 50 2.97 -0.25 -6.62
N PHE A 51 3.00 -0.58 -5.33
CA PHE A 51 3.77 0.15 -4.33
C PHE A 51 5.26 0.14 -4.66
N ASP A 52 5.85 -1.02 -4.94
CA ASP A 52 7.28 -1.17 -5.25
C ASP A 52 7.65 -0.35 -6.49
N LYS A 53 6.83 -0.43 -7.56
CA LYS A 53 7.05 0.35 -8.78
C LYS A 53 7.02 1.86 -8.51
N LEU A 54 6.05 2.32 -7.72
CA LEU A 54 5.94 3.74 -7.35
C LEU A 54 7.07 4.18 -6.40
N ALA A 55 7.48 3.34 -5.45
CA ALA A 55 8.58 3.61 -4.55
C ALA A 55 9.91 3.68 -5.31
N GLU A 56 10.17 2.74 -6.21
CA GLU A 56 11.36 2.71 -7.07
C GLU A 56 11.42 3.94 -7.97
N TRP A 57 10.31 4.29 -8.65
CA TRP A 57 10.21 5.47 -9.48
C TRP A 57 10.55 6.76 -8.73
N ASN A 58 10.19 6.84 -7.45
CA ASN A 58 10.47 7.99 -6.59
C ASN A 58 11.81 7.91 -5.85
N GLY A 59 12.64 6.90 -6.12
CA GLY A 59 13.97 6.75 -5.53
C GLY A 59 14.02 6.10 -4.14
N TYR A 60 12.90 5.54 -3.67
CA TYR A 60 12.77 4.92 -2.33
C TYR A 60 12.69 3.39 -2.36
N GLY A 61 12.90 2.75 -3.51
CA GLY A 61 12.86 1.28 -3.63
C GLY A 61 13.91 0.52 -2.80
N ARG A 62 14.92 1.22 -2.26
CA ARG A 62 15.93 0.65 -1.32
C ARG A 62 15.65 0.97 0.14
N ALA A 63 14.60 1.73 0.42
CA ALA A 63 14.25 2.18 1.78
C ALA A 63 12.87 1.66 2.20
N LEU A 64 12.00 1.34 1.25
CA LEU A 64 10.65 0.86 1.50
C LEU A 64 10.53 -0.60 1.06
N TYR A 65 10.29 -1.50 2.02
CA TYR A 65 10.23 -2.94 1.78
C TYR A 65 8.81 -3.46 2.02
N ALA A 66 8.09 -3.76 0.95
CA ALA A 66 6.74 -4.28 1.02
C ALA A 66 6.70 -5.81 0.93
N THR A 67 5.84 -6.43 1.74
CA THR A 67 5.59 -7.89 1.72
C THR A 67 4.09 -8.16 1.68
N PRO A 68 3.58 -9.08 0.84
CA PRO A 68 2.19 -9.48 0.85
C PRO A 68 1.96 -10.70 1.76
N CYS A 69 0.79 -10.78 2.40
CA CYS A 69 0.32 -11.98 3.11
C CYS A 69 -1.21 -12.04 3.18
N GLY A 70 -1.73 -13.13 3.77
CA GLY A 70 -3.16 -13.40 3.89
C GLY A 70 -3.57 -13.77 5.32
N VAL A 71 -4.72 -13.28 5.80
CA VAL A 71 -5.25 -13.70 7.12
C VAL A 71 -5.83 -15.12 7.13
N ASP A 72 -6.27 -15.61 5.97
CA ASP A 72 -6.69 -17.00 5.77
C ASP A 72 -6.32 -17.46 4.34
N PRO A 73 -5.05 -17.78 4.08
CA PRO A 73 -4.59 -18.21 2.76
C PRO A 73 -5.22 -19.51 2.25
N SER A 74 -5.75 -20.32 3.19
CA SER A 74 -6.43 -21.59 2.93
C SER A 74 -7.89 -21.44 2.50
N SER A 75 -8.55 -20.33 2.84
CA SER A 75 -9.97 -20.08 2.51
C SER A 75 -10.27 -19.94 1.02
N SER A 76 -9.26 -19.81 0.16
CA SER A 76 -9.49 -19.93 -1.28
C SER A 76 -9.94 -21.36 -1.57
N SER A 77 -11.25 -21.53 -1.77
CA SER A 77 -11.84 -22.76 -2.30
C SER A 77 -10.92 -23.30 -3.40
N GLY A 78 -10.56 -24.58 -3.35
CA GLY A 78 -9.52 -25.23 -4.17
C GLY A 78 -9.76 -25.27 -5.69
N SER A 79 -10.30 -24.21 -6.29
CA SER A 79 -10.59 -24.01 -7.70
C SER A 79 -9.77 -22.89 -8.35
N ASP A 80 -8.84 -22.23 -7.62
CA ASP A 80 -7.83 -21.35 -8.24
C ASP A 80 -6.81 -22.21 -8.98
N GLY A 81 -7.26 -22.80 -10.10
CA GLY A 81 -6.44 -23.62 -10.96
C GLY A 81 -5.34 -22.80 -11.63
N ILE A 82 -4.36 -23.49 -12.21
CA ILE A 82 -3.26 -22.92 -13.00
C ILE A 82 -3.75 -21.85 -13.99
N SER A 83 -4.95 -22.03 -14.56
CA SER A 83 -5.60 -21.07 -15.47
C SER A 83 -5.82 -19.69 -14.84
N THR A 84 -6.25 -19.63 -13.58
CA THR A 84 -6.44 -18.40 -12.81
C THR A 84 -5.11 -17.68 -12.60
N THR A 85 -4.07 -18.40 -12.18
CA THR A 85 -2.74 -17.83 -11.97
C THR A 85 -2.16 -17.27 -13.27
N VAL A 86 -2.34 -17.96 -14.41
CA VAL A 86 -1.87 -17.48 -15.72
C VAL A 86 -2.63 -16.22 -16.16
N ALA A 87 -3.94 -16.16 -15.94
CA ALA A 87 -4.72 -14.96 -16.23
C ALA A 87 -4.28 -13.76 -15.37
N LEU A 88 -4.02 -13.99 -14.08
CA LEU A 88 -3.47 -13.01 -13.16
C LEU A 88 -2.09 -12.50 -13.60
N MET A 89 -1.19 -13.41 -13.97
CA MET A 89 0.15 -13.04 -14.45
C MET A 89 0.09 -12.17 -15.70
N ARG A 90 -0.78 -12.49 -16.67
CA ARG A 90 -0.96 -11.65 -17.87
C ARG A 90 -1.47 -10.26 -17.54
N ARG A 91 -2.42 -10.15 -16.59
CA ARG A 91 -2.92 -8.85 -16.13
C ARG A 91 -1.84 -8.07 -15.37
N ALA A 92 -1.07 -8.75 -14.54
CA ALA A 92 0.07 -8.16 -13.85
C ALA A 92 1.13 -7.63 -14.82
N GLU A 93 1.45 -8.38 -15.89
CA GLU A 93 2.36 -7.94 -16.95
C GLU A 93 1.87 -6.67 -17.66
N THR A 94 0.55 -6.54 -17.92
CA THR A 94 -0.01 -5.29 -18.50
C THR A 94 0.14 -4.07 -17.59
N LEU A 95 0.32 -4.29 -16.29
CA LEU A 95 0.59 -3.24 -15.29
C LEU A 95 2.10 -3.05 -15.03
N GLY A 96 2.95 -3.81 -15.73
CA GLY A 96 4.40 -3.83 -15.52
C GLY A 96 4.82 -4.44 -14.19
N LEU A 97 3.97 -5.26 -13.57
CA LEU A 97 4.25 -5.92 -12.29
C LEU A 97 5.03 -7.22 -12.51
N SER A 98 5.93 -7.53 -11.58
CA SER A 98 6.73 -8.76 -11.63
C SER A 98 5.86 -10.02 -11.51
N PRO A 99 5.87 -10.94 -12.50
CA PRO A 99 5.12 -12.20 -12.42
C PRO A 99 5.54 -13.07 -11.22
N LYS A 100 6.76 -12.88 -10.72
CA LYS A 100 7.28 -13.60 -9.54
C LYS A 100 6.44 -13.34 -8.29
N LEU A 101 5.83 -12.16 -8.16
CA LEU A 101 4.92 -11.85 -7.06
C LEU A 101 3.73 -12.80 -7.02
N PHE A 102 3.27 -13.30 -8.17
CA PHE A 102 2.11 -14.21 -8.27
C PHE A 102 2.52 -15.68 -8.30
N ALA A 103 3.79 -15.99 -8.56
CA ALA A 103 4.34 -17.34 -8.52
C ALA A 103 4.77 -17.77 -7.10
N LYS A 104 5.04 -16.82 -6.20
CA LYS A 104 5.44 -17.12 -4.81
C LYS A 104 4.32 -17.90 -4.09
N ALA A 105 4.69 -18.84 -3.22
CA ALA A 105 3.74 -19.50 -2.34
C ALA A 105 2.96 -18.49 -1.51
N LYS A 106 1.75 -18.85 -1.08
CA LYS A 106 0.93 -18.00 -0.22
C LYS A 106 1.55 -17.93 1.17
N ASP A 107 1.65 -16.73 1.71
CA ASP A 107 2.12 -16.48 3.07
C ASP A 107 0.94 -16.14 3.98
N SER A 108 0.99 -16.66 5.21
CA SER A 108 -0.02 -16.39 6.23
C SER A 108 0.45 -15.28 7.14
N PHE A 109 -0.46 -14.37 7.46
CA PHE A 109 -0.30 -13.44 8.55
C PHE A 109 -0.22 -14.21 9.88
N VAL A 110 0.75 -13.84 10.72
CA VAL A 110 0.91 -14.38 12.08
C VAL A 110 1.07 -13.24 13.09
N ARG A 111 0.78 -13.50 14.37
CA ARG A 111 0.81 -12.46 15.41
C ARG A 111 2.18 -11.78 15.50
N GLU A 112 3.27 -12.53 15.31
CA GLU A 112 4.64 -12.01 15.35
C GLU A 112 4.90 -10.92 14.29
N ASP A 113 4.09 -10.87 13.22
CA ASP A 113 4.23 -9.84 12.21
C ASP A 113 3.85 -8.44 12.74
N LEU A 114 3.02 -8.36 13.79
CA LEU A 114 2.70 -7.10 14.47
C LEU A 114 3.93 -6.41 15.09
N ASP A 115 4.97 -7.18 15.41
CA ASP A 115 6.21 -6.67 15.98
C ASP A 115 7.32 -6.51 14.92
N ARG A 116 7.20 -7.20 13.79
CA ARG A 116 8.20 -7.18 12.71
C ARG A 116 8.06 -5.97 11.80
N PHE A 117 6.83 -5.58 11.49
CA PHE A 117 6.56 -4.55 10.49
C PHE A 117 6.29 -3.19 11.14
N ASP A 118 6.75 -2.14 10.48
CA ASP A 118 6.53 -0.74 10.89
C ASP A 118 5.08 -0.32 10.66
N LEU A 119 4.47 -0.84 9.59
CA LEU A 119 3.11 -0.53 9.20
C LEU A 119 2.45 -1.74 8.55
N LEU A 120 1.23 -2.04 8.99
CA LEU A 120 0.37 -3.08 8.44
C LEU A 120 -0.76 -2.41 7.67
N ILE A 121 -0.96 -2.87 6.44
CA ILE A 121 -1.83 -2.25 5.44
C ILE A 121 -2.86 -3.29 5.01
N ALA A 122 -4.08 -3.13 5.51
CA ALA A 122 -5.20 -3.98 5.13
C ALA A 122 -5.85 -3.46 3.84
N VAL A 123 -6.21 -4.37 2.93
CA VAL A 123 -6.91 -4.00 1.68
C VAL A 123 -8.40 -3.71 1.88
N ASP A 124 -8.99 -4.16 2.99
CA ASP A 124 -10.37 -3.88 3.36
C ASP A 124 -10.56 -3.93 4.89
N THR A 125 -11.71 -3.42 5.34
CA THR A 125 -12.10 -3.33 6.76
C THR A 125 -12.14 -4.70 7.43
N SER A 126 -12.61 -5.75 6.73
CA SER A 126 -12.69 -7.09 7.32
C SER A 126 -11.30 -7.65 7.66
N VAL A 127 -10.34 -7.47 6.75
CA VAL A 127 -8.96 -7.90 6.95
C VAL A 127 -8.30 -7.10 8.07
N ARG A 128 -8.55 -5.79 8.13
CA ARG A 128 -8.06 -4.94 9.22
C ARG A 128 -8.56 -5.43 10.58
N ASP A 129 -9.85 -5.71 10.67
CA ASP A 129 -10.47 -6.14 11.91
C ASP A 129 -9.92 -7.51 12.36
N ASP A 130 -9.59 -8.41 11.42
CA ASP A 130 -8.92 -9.68 11.72
C ASP A 130 -7.46 -9.52 12.18
N ILE A 131 -6.71 -8.58 11.58
CA ILE A 131 -5.36 -8.22 12.06
C ILE A 131 -5.43 -7.74 13.50
N LEU A 132 -6.37 -6.84 13.81
CA LEU A 132 -6.54 -6.30 15.16
C LEU A 132 -7.00 -7.37 16.15
N ALA A 133 -7.88 -8.29 15.73
CA ALA A 133 -8.30 -9.42 16.56
C ALA A 133 -7.13 -10.36 16.90
N SER A 134 -6.11 -10.45 16.05
CA SER A 134 -4.91 -11.27 16.29
C SER A 134 -4.00 -10.73 17.40
N ALA A 135 -4.08 -9.43 17.71
CA ALA A 135 -3.30 -8.79 18.76
C ALA A 135 -3.57 -9.41 20.14
N GLY A 136 -4.76 -9.99 20.32
CA GLY A 136 -5.19 -10.68 21.53
C GLY A 136 -6.38 -10.00 22.19
N PRO A 137 -6.91 -10.60 23.27
CA PRO A 137 -8.10 -10.11 23.95
C PRO A 137 -7.83 -8.91 24.87
N ALA A 138 -6.57 -8.61 25.17
CA ALA A 138 -6.20 -7.52 26.06
C ALA A 138 -6.41 -6.18 25.36
N ALA A 139 -7.16 -5.27 25.99
CA ALA A 139 -7.41 -3.94 25.46
C ALA A 139 -6.11 -3.13 25.26
N GLU A 140 -5.09 -3.41 26.08
CA GLU A 140 -3.76 -2.79 25.99
C GLU A 140 -3.03 -3.19 24.71
N ASP A 141 -3.03 -4.48 24.35
CA ASP A 141 -2.42 -4.97 23.10
C ASP A 141 -3.11 -4.32 21.89
N CYS A 142 -4.44 -4.35 21.85
CA CYS A 142 -5.20 -3.72 20.76
C CYS A 142 -4.89 -2.21 20.64
N ALA A 143 -4.83 -1.48 21.76
CA ALA A 143 -4.50 -0.06 21.76
C ALA A 143 -3.06 0.22 21.32
N TYR A 144 -2.13 -0.70 21.59
CA TYR A 144 -0.73 -0.59 21.19
C TYR A 144 -0.51 -0.85 19.68
N TYR A 145 -1.21 -1.84 19.11
CA TYR A 145 -1.05 -2.20 17.70
C TYR A 145 -1.94 -1.40 16.75
N ALA A 146 -3.15 -0.98 17.18
CA ALA A 146 -4.09 -0.28 16.32
C ALA A 146 -3.53 0.94 15.57
N PRO A 147 -2.67 1.79 16.16
CA PRO A 147 -2.07 2.93 15.46
C PRO A 147 -1.14 2.55 14.31
N ARG A 148 -0.75 1.28 14.17
CA ARG A 148 0.12 0.76 13.08
C ARG A 148 -0.64 -0.06 12.05
N VAL A 149 -1.96 -0.15 12.16
CA VAL A 149 -2.81 -0.86 11.20
C VAL A 149 -3.70 0.14 10.48
N ALA A 150 -3.52 0.29 9.18
CA ALA A 150 -4.28 1.21 8.34
C ALA A 150 -4.95 0.49 7.17
N LEU A 151 -6.01 1.08 6.60
CA LEU A 151 -6.51 0.65 5.31
C LEU A 151 -5.64 1.25 4.22
N LEU A 152 -5.42 0.51 3.13
CA LEU A 152 -4.71 1.04 1.96
C LEU A 152 -5.40 2.31 1.44
N THR A 153 -6.73 2.33 1.42
CA THR A 153 -7.57 3.44 0.98
C THR A 153 -7.47 4.69 1.84
N ASP A 154 -7.04 4.58 3.11
CA ASP A 154 -6.83 5.76 3.98
C ASP A 154 -5.78 6.71 3.38
N PHE A 155 -4.83 6.16 2.62
CA PHE A 155 -3.77 6.94 1.97
C PHE A 155 -4.22 7.63 0.68
N ALA A 156 -5.36 7.25 0.09
CA ALA A 156 -5.88 7.92 -1.10
C ALA A 156 -6.20 9.41 -0.84
N ALA A 157 -6.63 9.74 0.38
CA ALA A 157 -6.85 11.13 0.82
C ALA A 157 -5.54 11.92 0.96
N TYR A 158 -4.42 11.24 1.20
CA TYR A 158 -3.10 11.88 1.24
C TYR A 158 -2.57 12.17 -0.16
N CYS A 159 -3.05 11.47 -1.17
CA CYS A 159 -2.66 11.70 -2.56
C CYS A 159 -3.06 13.13 -3.00
N GLY A 160 -2.07 14.02 -3.20
CA GLY A 160 -2.30 15.40 -3.61
C GLY A 160 -2.37 15.58 -5.13
N ASP A 161 -2.82 16.76 -5.61
CA ASP A 161 -2.87 17.07 -7.05
C ASP A 161 -1.48 17.05 -7.72
N ASP A 162 -0.42 17.15 -6.93
CA ASP A 162 0.97 17.13 -7.38
C ASP A 162 1.43 15.76 -7.93
N ILE A 163 0.73 14.65 -7.60
CA ILE A 163 1.05 13.32 -8.15
C ILE A 163 0.76 13.21 -9.65
N LEU A 164 -0.14 14.08 -10.16
CA LEU A 164 -0.52 14.21 -11.56
C LEU A 164 0.29 15.28 -12.29
N ARG A 165 1.14 16.04 -11.58
CA ARG A 165 1.99 17.08 -12.18
C ARG A 165 3.34 16.49 -12.56
N THR A 166 3.83 16.85 -13.75
CA THR A 166 5.21 16.57 -14.14
C THR A 166 6.18 17.36 -13.25
N GLY A 167 7.08 16.66 -12.56
CA GLY A 167 8.17 17.25 -11.77
C GLY A 167 7.95 17.40 -10.25
N GLY A 168 6.93 16.75 -9.67
CA GLY A 168 6.77 16.64 -8.21
C GLY A 168 7.58 15.50 -7.57
N THR A 169 7.54 15.39 -6.24
CA THR A 169 7.87 14.15 -5.52
C THR A 169 6.59 13.30 -5.43
N ALA A 170 6.66 11.99 -5.71
CA ALA A 170 5.51 11.08 -5.89
C ALA A 170 4.76 11.19 -7.24
N VAL A 171 5.50 11.34 -8.34
CA VAL A 171 4.92 11.32 -9.70
C VAL A 171 4.47 9.90 -10.03
N LEU A 172 3.29 9.76 -10.64
CA LEU A 172 2.87 8.48 -11.21
C LEU A 172 3.80 8.10 -12.36
N ASP A 173 4.21 6.83 -12.41
CA ASP A 173 4.87 6.27 -13.59
C ASP A 173 4.02 6.58 -14.85
N PRO A 174 4.63 7.01 -15.98
CA PRO A 174 3.93 7.28 -17.24
C PRO A 174 2.98 6.15 -17.70
N ASP A 175 3.27 4.90 -17.33
CA ASP A 175 2.40 3.75 -17.59
C ASP A 175 1.03 3.87 -16.89
N PHE A 176 0.93 4.67 -15.83
CA PHE A 176 -0.29 5.01 -15.11
C PHE A 176 -0.81 6.43 -15.44
N GLY A 177 -0.20 7.11 -16.43
CA GLY A 177 -0.53 8.49 -16.83
C GLY A 177 -1.94 8.70 -17.40
N GLY A 178 -2.71 7.62 -17.59
CA GLY A 178 -4.14 7.68 -17.90
C GLY A 178 -5.04 8.03 -16.71
N MET A 179 -4.49 8.13 -15.49
CA MET A 179 -5.24 8.56 -14.32
C MET A 179 -5.67 10.02 -14.42
N THR A 180 -6.97 10.26 -14.27
CA THR A 180 -7.56 11.59 -14.28
C THR A 180 -7.91 12.02 -12.85
N PRO A 181 -8.05 13.34 -12.57
CA PRO A 181 -8.53 13.81 -11.28
C PRO A 181 -9.87 13.18 -10.87
N LEU A 182 -10.77 12.93 -11.82
CA LEU A 182 -12.05 12.26 -11.58
C LEU A 182 -11.88 10.83 -11.04
N LEU A 183 -10.89 10.09 -11.55
CA LEU A 183 -10.57 8.75 -11.06
C LEU A 183 -9.94 8.80 -9.65
N ALA A 184 -9.13 9.81 -9.38
CA ALA A 184 -8.59 10.03 -8.04
C ALA A 184 -9.68 10.36 -7.02
N ASP A 185 -10.65 11.21 -7.39
CA ASP A 185 -11.80 11.54 -6.53
C ASP A 185 -12.69 10.33 -6.25
N ALA A 186 -12.93 9.50 -7.27
CA ALA A 186 -13.66 8.24 -7.09
C ALA A 186 -12.91 7.30 -6.13
N ALA A 187 -11.60 7.14 -6.29
CA ALA A 187 -10.77 6.31 -5.42
C ALA A 187 -10.79 6.77 -3.95
N ARG A 188 -10.78 8.09 -3.70
CA ARG A 188 -10.85 8.67 -2.34
C ARG A 188 -12.16 8.37 -1.60
N GLN A 189 -13.22 8.00 -2.32
CA GLN A 189 -14.51 7.64 -1.72
C GLN A 189 -14.63 6.14 -1.43
N VAL A 190 -13.71 5.33 -1.93
CA VAL A 190 -13.70 3.88 -1.70
C VAL A 190 -13.10 3.60 -0.33
N ARG A 191 -13.84 2.85 0.49
CA ARG A 191 -13.35 2.38 1.78
C ARG A 191 -12.73 0.99 1.69
N ASP A 192 -13.43 0.06 1.06
CA ASP A 192 -13.02 -1.34 0.95
C ASP A 192 -12.69 -1.67 -0.50
N ILE A 193 -11.50 -2.22 -0.75
CA ILE A 193 -11.11 -2.62 -2.09
C ILE A 193 -11.67 -4.01 -2.35
N HIS A 194 -12.75 -4.12 -3.13
CA HIS A 194 -13.39 -5.41 -3.38
C HIS A 194 -12.47 -6.41 -4.09
N SER A 195 -12.59 -7.69 -3.71
CA SER A 195 -11.93 -8.78 -4.44
C SER A 195 -12.58 -8.93 -5.81
N PRO A 196 -11.80 -8.94 -6.91
CA PRO A 196 -12.38 -9.06 -8.23
C PRO A 196 -12.81 -10.50 -8.46
N LEU A 197 -13.97 -10.69 -9.10
CA LEU A 197 -14.33 -11.95 -9.70
C LEU A 197 -13.52 -12.12 -10.98
N LEU A 198 -12.66 -13.14 -10.98
CA LEU A 198 -11.76 -13.44 -12.10
C LEU A 198 -12.51 -13.69 -13.43
N SER A 199 -13.79 -14.06 -13.35
CA SER A 199 -14.70 -14.26 -14.48
C SER A 199 -15.28 -12.99 -15.08
N GLU A 200 -15.31 -11.87 -14.35
CA GLU A 200 -15.99 -10.64 -14.78
C GLU A 200 -15.12 -9.70 -15.63
N GLY A 201 -13.85 -10.07 -15.85
CA GLY A 201 -12.95 -9.36 -16.76
C GLY A 201 -12.69 -7.91 -16.34
N ASP A 202 -12.53 -7.00 -17.31
CA ASP A 202 -12.05 -5.62 -17.07
C ASP A 202 -12.96 -4.73 -16.22
N LYS A 203 -14.24 -5.08 -16.04
CA LYS A 203 -15.23 -4.22 -15.39
C LYS A 203 -15.00 -4.05 -13.89
N GLU A 204 -14.61 -5.12 -13.21
CA GLU A 204 -14.29 -5.07 -11.76
C GLU A 204 -12.80 -4.78 -11.53
N TRP A 205 -11.96 -5.19 -12.47
CA TRP A 205 -10.51 -5.02 -12.41
C TRP A 205 -10.10 -3.55 -12.49
N ALA A 206 -10.62 -2.79 -13.46
CA ALA A 206 -10.18 -1.41 -13.65
C ALA A 206 -10.47 -0.51 -12.43
N PRO A 207 -11.68 -0.53 -11.80
CA PRO A 207 -11.94 0.24 -10.58
C PRO A 207 -11.04 -0.17 -9.40
N MET A 208 -10.80 -1.47 -9.22
CA MET A 208 -9.90 -1.99 -8.18
C MET A 208 -8.48 -1.46 -8.39
N ILE A 209 -7.92 -1.61 -9.58
CA ILE A 209 -6.57 -1.15 -9.91
C ILE A 209 -6.46 0.37 -9.74
N ASN A 210 -7.41 1.15 -10.27
CA ASN A 210 -7.39 2.61 -10.12
C ASN A 210 -7.37 3.03 -8.65
N THR A 211 -8.20 2.39 -7.82
CA THR A 211 -8.23 2.64 -6.37
C THR A 211 -6.89 2.31 -5.72
N MET A 212 -6.30 1.15 -6.06
CA MET A 212 -5.01 0.74 -5.53
C MET A 212 -3.86 1.65 -5.98
N VAL A 213 -3.84 2.10 -7.24
CA VAL A 213 -2.79 3.00 -7.74
C VAL A 213 -2.82 4.33 -6.97
N VAL A 214 -3.99 4.96 -6.83
CA VAL A 214 -4.14 6.22 -6.07
C VAL A 214 -3.73 6.04 -4.61
N SER A 215 -4.16 4.93 -4.01
CA SER A 215 -3.87 4.62 -2.61
C SER A 215 -2.38 4.35 -2.39
N CYS A 216 -1.73 3.55 -3.25
CA CYS A 216 -0.29 3.30 -3.20
C CYS A 216 0.52 4.58 -3.48
N ALA A 217 0.09 5.42 -4.41
CA ALA A 217 0.75 6.70 -4.68
C ALA A 217 0.65 7.63 -3.46
N GLY A 218 -0.53 7.73 -2.84
CA GLY A 218 -0.72 8.47 -1.60
C GLY A 218 0.11 7.91 -0.44
N LEU A 219 0.24 6.58 -0.34
CA LEU A 219 1.06 5.91 0.66
C LEU A 219 2.55 6.23 0.44
N VAL A 220 3.06 6.08 -0.77
CA VAL A 220 4.46 6.42 -1.10
C VAL A 220 4.72 7.91 -0.79
N GLN A 221 3.84 8.81 -1.21
CA GLN A 221 3.97 10.23 -0.90
C GLN A 221 4.02 10.48 0.62
N TYR A 222 3.11 9.84 1.37
CA TYR A 222 3.07 9.94 2.83
C TYR A 222 4.38 9.45 3.47
N LEU A 223 4.91 8.31 3.05
CA LEU A 223 6.13 7.74 3.63
C LEU A 223 7.36 8.61 3.32
N ILE A 224 7.44 9.16 2.11
CA ILE A 224 8.48 10.10 1.69
C ILE A 224 8.41 11.39 2.52
N ASP A 225 7.22 11.96 2.66
CA ASP A 225 7.00 13.18 3.44
C ASP A 225 7.28 12.96 4.93
N ALA A 226 7.13 11.73 5.43
CA ALA A 226 7.47 11.35 6.79
C ALA A 226 8.97 11.12 7.02
N TYR A 227 9.81 11.10 5.97
CA TYR A 227 11.25 10.88 6.08
C TYR A 227 11.93 12.05 6.83
N PRO A 228 12.60 11.80 7.97
CA PRO A 228 13.21 12.85 8.79
C PRO A 228 14.33 13.59 8.04
N PRO A 229 14.33 14.93 8.09
CA PRO A 229 15.35 15.75 7.42
C PRO A 229 16.74 15.66 8.07
N ASP A 230 16.79 15.24 9.34
CA ASP A 230 17.96 15.27 10.22
C ASP A 230 18.68 13.91 10.29
N LEU A 231 18.11 12.85 9.70
CA LEU A 231 18.84 11.62 9.44
C LEU A 231 20.01 11.99 8.53
N GLN A 232 21.24 11.72 8.99
CA GLN A 232 22.44 11.92 8.17
C GLN A 232 22.17 11.29 6.82
N HIS A 233 22.29 12.07 5.74
CA HIS A 233 21.96 11.65 4.38
C HIS A 233 22.64 10.32 4.06
N TYR A 234 21.93 9.22 4.32
CA TYR A 234 22.18 7.97 3.66
C TYR A 234 21.62 8.18 2.27
N ASP A 235 22.49 8.53 1.34
CA ASP A 235 22.18 8.61 -0.08
C ASP A 235 22.13 7.16 -0.60
N PRO A 236 20.95 6.56 -0.84
CA PRO A 236 20.86 5.17 -1.25
C PRO A 236 21.18 4.99 -2.74
N VAL A 237 21.67 6.03 -3.44
CA VAL A 237 22.03 6.00 -4.87
C VAL A 237 23.29 5.15 -5.09
#